data_AF-A0ABD6CG22-F1
#
_entry.id   AF-A0ABD6CG22-F1
#
_cell.length_a   1.000
_cell.length_b   1.000
_cell.length_c   1.000
_cell.angle_alpha   90.00
_cell.angle_beta   90.00
_cell.angle_gamma   90.00
#
_symmetry.space_group_name_H-M   'P 1'
#
loop_
_entity.id
_entity.type
_entity.pdbx_description
1 polymer ?
#
loop_
_entity_poly.entity_id
_entity_poly.type
_entity_poly.pdbx_seq_one_letter_code
_entity_poly.pdbx_strand_id
1 'polypeptide(L)'
;MVAADAPRGEPDDAVDHAAGAGAVAFLLAEDGPVEIVETATYTEEFPGTRFRERGEAAVNTYDATAYEREAYGTVVAGAVEALDEAPTAVAPTAPDGKRPYRIARRLDGDVDVYQTASDLGDTGAASPFFGLLAAWADDRDEVTLVAYGDGASAVAGRVTGTLDATWDRETADVSYAEYARKRGHVVATGGDD
;
A
#
# COMPACT_ATOMS: atom_id res chain seq x y z
N MET A 1 -6.60 -3.09 16.37
CA MET A 1 -5.73 -2.22 15.54
C MET A 1 -6.53 -1.68 14.37
N VAL A 2 -6.32 -0.42 13.98
CA VAL A 2 -6.91 0.14 12.75
C VAL A 2 -5.78 0.75 11.94
N ALA A 3 -5.62 0.32 10.69
CA ALA A 3 -4.76 0.95 9.71
C ALA A 3 -5.65 1.68 8.72
N ALA A 4 -5.42 2.98 8.52
CA ALA A 4 -6.25 3.81 7.66
C ALA A 4 -5.40 4.92 7.03
N ASP A 5 -5.66 5.21 5.76
CA ASP A 5 -5.03 6.32 5.07
C ASP A 5 -5.89 6.85 3.93
N ALA A 6 -5.60 8.08 3.51
CA ALA A 6 -6.17 8.71 2.32
C ALA A 6 -5.13 9.67 1.70
N PRO A 7 -4.06 9.13 1.09
CA PRO A 7 -3.01 9.93 0.46
C PRO A 7 -3.57 10.92 -0.56
N ARG A 8 -2.88 12.05 -0.71
CA ARG A 8 -3.24 13.10 -1.67
C ARG A 8 -2.00 13.56 -2.40
N GLY A 9 -2.10 13.76 -3.71
CA GLY A 9 -1.10 14.47 -4.50
C GLY A 9 -1.58 15.88 -4.84
N GLU A 10 -0.71 16.65 -5.49
CA GLU A 10 -1.12 17.85 -6.21
C GLU A 10 -2.01 17.49 -7.41
N PRO A 11 -2.96 18.35 -7.81
CA PRO A 11 -3.83 18.06 -8.93
C PRO A 11 -3.02 17.74 -10.20
N ASP A 12 -3.41 16.66 -10.88
CA ASP A 12 -2.78 16.15 -12.10
C ASP A 12 -1.37 15.56 -11.93
N ASP A 13 -0.91 15.34 -10.69
CA ASP A 13 0.34 14.63 -10.43
C ASP A 13 0.15 13.09 -10.35
N ALA A 14 1.24 12.35 -10.46
CA ALA A 14 1.21 10.88 -10.43
C ALA A 14 0.70 10.30 -9.10
N VAL A 15 0.86 11.04 -7.99
CA VAL A 15 0.40 10.63 -6.66
C VAL A 15 -1.12 10.78 -6.54
N ASP A 16 -1.70 11.85 -7.10
CA ASP A 16 -3.14 12.11 -7.16
C ASP A 16 -3.83 11.09 -8.05
N HIS A 17 -3.24 10.79 -9.21
CA HIS A 17 -3.73 9.73 -10.12
C HIS A 17 -3.70 8.34 -9.49
N ALA A 18 -2.75 8.08 -8.59
CA ALA A 18 -2.65 6.82 -7.86
C ALA A 18 -3.44 6.84 -6.54
N ALA A 19 -3.94 7.99 -6.09
CA ALA A 19 -4.47 8.16 -4.74
C ALA A 19 -5.73 7.31 -4.50
N GLY A 20 -5.71 6.59 -3.38
CA GLY A 20 -6.84 5.86 -2.84
C GLY A 20 -7.24 6.38 -1.47
N ALA A 21 -8.20 5.68 -0.86
CA ALA A 21 -8.52 5.84 0.55
C ALA A 21 -9.12 4.55 1.10
N GLY A 22 -8.76 4.18 2.32
CA GLY A 22 -9.30 2.96 2.91
C GLY A 22 -8.84 2.74 4.34
N ALA A 23 -9.49 1.79 4.99
CA ALA A 23 -9.15 1.35 6.34
C ALA A 23 -9.39 -0.14 6.50
N VAL A 24 -8.52 -0.81 7.25
CA VAL A 24 -8.70 -2.19 7.71
C VAL A 24 -8.56 -2.22 9.22
N ALA A 25 -9.49 -2.90 9.88
CA ALA A 25 -9.54 -3.03 11.33
C ALA A 25 -9.41 -4.48 11.76
N PHE A 26 -8.53 -4.73 12.72
CA PHE A 26 -8.27 -6.04 13.30
C PHE A 26 -8.58 -6.04 14.79
N LEU A 27 -9.20 -7.12 15.27
CA LEU A 27 -9.26 -7.44 16.68
C LEU A 27 -8.12 -8.41 16.99
N LEU A 28 -7.24 -8.04 17.93
CA LEU A 28 -6.16 -8.90 18.39
C LEU A 28 -6.63 -9.68 19.63
N ALA A 29 -6.41 -10.98 19.64
CA ALA A 29 -6.74 -11.89 20.72
C ALA A 29 -5.59 -12.89 20.89
N GLU A 30 -5.44 -13.46 22.10
CA GLU A 30 -4.40 -14.46 22.40
C GLU A 30 -4.58 -15.74 21.56
N ASP A 31 -5.82 -16.21 21.40
CA ASP A 31 -6.16 -17.44 20.67
C ASP A 31 -6.91 -17.14 19.37
N GLY A 32 -6.38 -16.23 18.55
CA GLY A 32 -6.95 -15.90 17.24
C GLY A 32 -6.73 -17.02 16.20
N PRO A 33 -7.59 -17.14 15.17
CA PRO A 33 -7.41 -18.12 14.08
C PRO A 33 -6.31 -17.73 13.08
N VAL A 34 -5.75 -16.53 13.22
CA VAL A 34 -4.68 -15.99 12.39
C VAL A 34 -3.53 -15.60 13.30
N GLU A 35 -2.32 -16.05 12.97
CA GLU A 35 -1.11 -15.83 13.74
C GLU A 35 -0.04 -15.10 12.91
N ILE A 36 0.73 -14.22 13.55
CA ILE A 36 1.97 -13.70 12.98
C ILE A 36 3.10 -14.55 13.56
N VAL A 37 3.61 -15.48 12.76
CA VAL A 37 4.58 -16.49 13.23
C VAL A 37 6.02 -16.00 13.19
N GLU A 38 6.30 -14.97 12.37
CA GLU A 38 7.62 -14.40 12.20
C GLU A 38 7.52 -12.94 11.76
N THR A 39 8.48 -12.11 12.16
CA THR A 39 8.61 -10.74 11.67
C THR A 39 10.07 -10.40 11.42
N ALA A 40 10.34 -9.67 10.34
CA ALA A 40 11.63 -9.10 10.04
C ALA A 40 11.50 -7.61 9.67
N THR A 41 12.59 -6.86 9.79
CA THR A 41 12.62 -5.43 9.45
C THR A 41 13.88 -5.13 8.67
N TYR A 42 13.73 -4.31 7.64
CA TYR A 42 14.84 -3.80 6.84
C TYR A 42 14.70 -2.29 6.70
N THR A 43 15.81 -1.57 6.86
CA THR A 43 15.86 -0.12 6.77
C THR A 43 17.11 0.29 6.01
N GLU A 44 16.92 1.13 5.00
CA GLU A 44 17.99 1.79 4.27
C GLU A 44 17.56 3.21 3.91
N GLU A 45 18.48 4.17 3.97
CA GLU A 45 18.15 5.57 3.77
C GLU A 45 17.89 5.88 2.29
N PHE A 46 16.63 6.21 1.97
CA PHE A 46 16.23 6.74 0.66
C PHE A 46 15.50 8.08 0.82
N PRO A 47 16.22 9.20 1.06
CA PRO A 47 15.59 10.51 1.25
C PRO A 47 14.85 10.99 -0.01
N GLY A 48 13.62 11.48 0.18
CA GLY A 48 12.86 12.17 -0.86
C GLY A 48 12.08 11.27 -1.83
N THR A 49 11.84 9.99 -1.48
CA THR A 49 10.95 9.12 -2.25
C THR A 49 9.51 9.60 -2.17
N ARG A 50 8.95 9.73 -0.97
CA ARG A 50 7.67 10.40 -0.69
C ARG A 50 7.73 11.01 0.70
N PHE A 51 7.22 12.23 0.84
CA PHE A 51 7.16 12.92 2.13
C PHE A 51 6.01 13.92 2.14
N ARG A 52 5.59 14.33 3.32
CA ARG A 52 4.59 15.39 3.50
C ARG A 52 5.06 16.29 4.61
N GLU A 53 5.33 17.56 4.29
CA GLU A 53 5.81 18.49 5.30
C GLU A 53 4.69 18.89 6.25
N ARG A 54 5.07 19.42 7.41
CA ARG A 54 4.11 19.87 8.41
C ARG A 54 3.28 21.02 7.85
N GLY A 55 1.97 20.83 7.78
CA GLY A 55 1.02 21.83 7.29
C GLY A 55 0.63 21.63 5.84
N GLU A 56 1.27 20.71 5.13
CA GLU A 56 0.89 20.33 3.78
C GLU A 56 -0.18 19.23 3.80
N ALA A 57 -1.06 19.27 2.80
CA ALA A 57 -2.07 18.23 2.59
C ALA A 57 -1.62 17.18 1.57
N ALA A 58 -0.86 17.61 0.55
CA ALA A 58 -0.34 16.76 -0.51
C ALA A 58 0.98 16.09 -0.11
N VAL A 59 1.22 14.91 -0.67
CA VAL A 59 2.46 14.15 -0.60
C VAL A 59 3.35 14.63 -1.74
N ASN A 60 4.56 15.03 -1.40
CA ASN A 60 5.60 15.45 -2.31
C ASN A 60 6.53 14.28 -2.66
N THR A 61 7.07 14.30 -3.88
CA THR A 61 8.15 13.40 -4.32
C THR A 61 9.19 14.22 -5.10
N TYR A 62 10.41 13.70 -5.26
CA TYR A 62 11.41 14.33 -6.16
C TYR A 62 11.20 14.00 -7.65
N ASP A 63 10.09 13.34 -7.99
CA ASP A 63 9.75 12.83 -9.33
C ASP A 63 10.89 12.00 -9.97
N ALA A 64 11.67 11.33 -9.12
CA ALA A 64 12.80 10.52 -9.52
C ALA A 64 12.36 9.06 -9.64
N THR A 65 11.55 8.76 -10.66
CA THR A 65 10.88 7.45 -10.83
C THR A 65 11.84 6.25 -10.68
N ALA A 66 13.06 6.32 -11.20
CA ALA A 66 14.03 5.22 -11.08
C ALA A 66 14.51 5.03 -9.63
N TYR A 67 14.80 6.14 -8.94
CA TYR A 67 15.23 6.18 -7.55
C TYR A 67 14.13 5.65 -6.62
N GLU A 68 12.89 6.08 -6.80
CA GLU A 68 11.77 5.59 -5.99
C GLU A 68 11.49 4.09 -6.20
N ARG A 69 11.73 3.58 -7.42
CA ARG A 69 11.58 2.14 -7.73
C ARG A 69 12.71 1.31 -7.14
N GLU A 70 13.90 1.87 -7.07
CA GLU A 70 15.04 1.27 -6.40
C GLU A 70 14.77 1.21 -4.90
N ALA A 71 14.45 2.34 -4.27
CA ALA A 71 14.11 2.43 -2.85
C ALA A 71 13.05 1.42 -2.41
N TYR A 72 11.89 1.44 -3.07
CA TYR A 72 10.81 0.50 -2.78
C TYR A 72 11.26 -0.96 -2.97
N GLY A 73 11.98 -1.22 -4.06
CA GLY A 73 12.44 -2.55 -4.41
C GLY A 73 13.43 -3.14 -3.42
N THR A 74 14.45 -2.37 -3.07
CA THR A 74 15.51 -2.77 -2.15
C THR A 74 14.97 -2.98 -0.75
N VAL A 75 14.18 -2.03 -0.24
CA VAL A 75 13.69 -2.08 1.14
C VAL A 75 12.65 -3.19 1.33
N VAL A 76 11.73 -3.37 0.39
CA VAL A 76 10.74 -4.45 0.47
C VAL A 76 11.39 -5.82 0.32
N ALA A 77 12.27 -6.01 -0.67
CA ALA A 77 12.97 -7.28 -0.85
C ALA A 77 13.84 -7.60 0.37
N GLY A 78 14.59 -6.63 0.89
CA GLY A 78 15.45 -6.82 2.06
C GLY A 78 14.67 -7.21 3.32
N ALA A 79 13.44 -6.70 3.51
CA ALA A 79 12.60 -7.12 4.63
C ALA A 79 12.09 -8.57 4.48
N VAL A 80 11.77 -8.99 3.25
CA VAL A 80 11.33 -10.36 2.96
C VAL A 80 12.49 -11.35 3.05
N GLU A 81 13.65 -11.03 2.50
CA GLU A 81 14.87 -11.85 2.53
C GLU A 81 15.45 -12.02 3.95
N ALA A 82 15.03 -11.17 4.89
CA ALA A 82 15.39 -11.26 6.30
C ALA A 82 14.50 -12.22 7.10
N LEU A 83 13.46 -12.80 6.50
CA LEU A 83 12.71 -13.91 7.06
C LEU A 83 13.46 -15.23 6.86
N ASP A 84 13.23 -16.21 7.71
CA ASP A 84 13.87 -17.53 7.67
C ASP A 84 13.40 -18.37 6.45
N GLU A 85 12.15 -18.18 6.01
CA GLU A 85 11.54 -18.92 4.89
C GLU A 85 11.16 -18.00 3.73
N ALA A 86 11.42 -18.46 2.50
CA ALA A 86 11.02 -17.75 1.29
C ALA A 86 9.48 -17.78 1.12
N PRO A 87 8.84 -16.65 0.81
CA PRO A 87 7.39 -16.59 0.70
C PRO A 87 6.88 -17.24 -0.60
N THR A 88 5.70 -17.84 -0.53
CA THR A 88 4.93 -18.26 -1.70
C THR A 88 3.91 -17.21 -2.13
N ALA A 89 3.43 -16.38 -1.19
CA ALA A 89 2.53 -15.26 -1.42
C ALA A 89 2.98 -14.03 -0.64
N VAL A 90 2.90 -12.85 -1.26
CA VAL A 90 3.23 -11.57 -0.62
C VAL A 90 2.12 -10.54 -0.78
N ALA A 91 1.87 -9.79 0.28
CA ALA A 91 0.95 -8.66 0.31
C ALA A 91 1.69 -7.37 0.72
N PRO A 92 2.36 -6.67 -0.22
CA PRO A 92 3.13 -5.48 0.09
C PRO A 92 2.26 -4.21 0.10
N THR A 93 2.74 -3.14 0.76
CA THR A 93 2.24 -1.78 0.50
C THR A 93 2.34 -1.49 -0.99
N ALA A 94 1.26 -1.00 -1.60
CA ALA A 94 1.14 -0.76 -3.03
C ALA A 94 0.82 0.72 -3.32
N PRO A 95 1.85 1.58 -3.49
CA PRO A 95 1.67 2.98 -3.88
C PRO A 95 1.06 3.16 -5.28
N ASP A 96 1.16 2.13 -6.12
CA ASP A 96 0.50 2.04 -7.43
C ASP A 96 0.33 0.56 -7.83
N GLY A 97 -0.49 0.28 -8.83
CA GLY A 97 -0.74 -1.10 -9.30
C GLY A 97 0.43 -1.77 -10.04
N LYS A 98 1.58 -1.10 -10.22
CA LYS A 98 2.73 -1.61 -11.00
C LYS A 98 3.94 -1.96 -10.14
N ARG A 99 4.21 -1.20 -9.08
CA ARG A 99 5.38 -1.39 -8.20
C ARG A 99 5.40 -2.77 -7.52
N PRO A 100 4.29 -3.28 -6.96
CA PRO A 100 4.26 -4.58 -6.29
C PRO A 100 4.78 -5.74 -7.15
N TYR A 101 4.34 -5.84 -8.40
CA TYR A 101 4.76 -6.91 -9.32
C TYR A 101 6.25 -6.89 -9.69
N ARG A 102 6.97 -5.79 -9.42
CA ARG A 102 8.42 -5.74 -9.61
C ARG A 102 9.19 -6.38 -8.46
N ILE A 103 8.57 -6.54 -7.29
CA ILE A 103 9.16 -7.25 -6.15
C ILE A 103 9.26 -8.75 -6.47
N ALA A 104 8.23 -9.35 -7.08
CA ALA A 104 8.25 -10.77 -7.42
C ALA A 104 9.50 -11.18 -8.22
N ARG A 105 9.92 -10.32 -9.16
CA ARG A 105 11.13 -10.54 -9.96
C ARG A 105 12.43 -10.52 -9.17
N ARG A 106 12.44 -9.91 -7.98
CA ARG A 106 13.58 -9.89 -7.05
C ARG A 106 13.54 -11.07 -6.09
N LEU A 107 12.35 -11.56 -5.74
CA LEU A 107 12.12 -12.71 -4.85
C LEU A 107 12.03 -14.04 -5.61
N ASP A 108 12.99 -14.30 -6.51
CA ASP A 108 13.10 -15.53 -7.31
C ASP A 108 11.94 -15.86 -8.29
N GLY A 109 10.93 -15.00 -8.43
CA GLY A 109 10.00 -14.97 -9.58
C GLY A 109 8.74 -15.83 -9.47
N ASP A 110 8.69 -16.79 -8.55
CA ASP A 110 7.55 -17.72 -8.35
C ASP A 110 6.58 -17.28 -7.23
N VAL A 111 6.76 -16.08 -6.68
CA VAL A 111 5.91 -15.55 -5.60
C VAL A 111 4.64 -14.88 -6.14
N ASP A 112 3.49 -15.26 -5.59
CA ASP A 112 2.20 -14.63 -5.88
C ASP A 112 2.12 -13.26 -5.19
N VAL A 113 1.77 -12.21 -5.93
CA VAL A 113 1.67 -10.83 -5.40
C VAL A 113 0.22 -10.40 -5.29
N TYR A 114 -0.23 -10.15 -4.07
CA TYR A 114 -1.57 -9.67 -3.76
C TYR A 114 -1.54 -8.18 -3.41
N GLN A 115 -2.25 -7.39 -4.22
CA GLN A 115 -2.38 -5.95 -4.06
C GLN A 115 -3.72 -5.49 -4.62
N THR A 116 -4.22 -4.35 -4.15
CA THR A 116 -5.55 -3.84 -4.51
C THR A 116 -5.52 -2.41 -5.05
N ALA A 117 -4.32 -1.86 -5.28
CA ALA A 117 -4.12 -0.50 -5.73
C ALA A 117 -4.69 -0.24 -7.14
N SER A 118 -4.82 -1.27 -7.98
CA SER A 118 -5.52 -1.15 -9.27
C SER A 118 -7.01 -0.80 -9.11
N ASP A 119 -7.64 -1.17 -8.01
CA ASP A 119 -9.09 -1.00 -7.78
C ASP A 119 -9.42 0.03 -6.69
N LEU A 120 -8.51 0.23 -5.73
CA LEU A 120 -8.68 1.09 -4.57
C LEU A 120 -7.76 2.32 -4.58
N GLY A 121 -6.75 2.34 -5.44
CA GLY A 121 -5.63 3.28 -5.34
C GLY A 121 -4.72 2.99 -4.14
N ASP A 122 -3.78 3.90 -3.92
CA ASP A 122 -2.89 3.92 -2.76
C ASP A 122 -3.68 4.19 -1.48
N THR A 123 -3.83 3.15 -0.65
CA THR A 123 -4.49 3.23 0.66
C THR A 123 -3.49 3.36 1.81
N GLY A 124 -2.24 3.73 1.51
CA GLY A 124 -1.18 3.98 2.47
C GLY A 124 -0.98 2.81 3.43
N ALA A 125 -1.04 3.09 4.74
CA ALA A 125 -0.87 2.09 5.78
C ALA A 125 -1.88 0.92 5.73
N ALA A 126 -3.05 1.10 5.11
CA ALA A 126 -4.05 0.03 4.97
C ALA A 126 -3.73 -0.92 3.79
N SER A 127 -2.86 -0.53 2.87
CA SER A 127 -2.59 -1.24 1.62
C SER A 127 -2.17 -2.70 1.79
N PRO A 128 -1.15 -3.06 2.60
CA PRO A 128 -0.75 -4.46 2.73
C PRO A 128 -1.86 -5.34 3.32
N PHE A 129 -2.75 -4.75 4.13
CA PHE A 129 -3.88 -5.47 4.73
C PHE A 129 -5.01 -5.73 3.73
N PHE A 130 -5.27 -4.82 2.78
CA PHE A 130 -6.17 -5.14 1.67
C PHE A 130 -5.58 -6.23 0.76
N GLY A 131 -4.25 -6.25 0.57
CA GLY A 131 -3.57 -7.36 -0.09
C GLY A 131 -3.77 -8.70 0.63
N LEU A 132 -3.69 -8.71 1.96
CA LEU A 132 -3.97 -9.90 2.78
C LEU A 132 -5.41 -10.41 2.60
N LEU A 133 -6.40 -9.51 2.61
CA LEU A 133 -7.81 -9.89 2.35
C LEU A 133 -7.99 -10.49 0.95
N ALA A 134 -7.30 -9.95 -0.06
CA ALA A 134 -7.33 -10.49 -1.41
C ALA A 134 -6.66 -11.88 -1.49
N ALA A 135 -5.59 -12.11 -0.73
CA ALA A 135 -4.93 -13.42 -0.64
C ALA A 135 -5.82 -14.47 0.04
N TRP A 136 -6.51 -14.10 1.14
CA TRP A 136 -7.47 -14.98 1.79
C TRP A 136 -8.65 -15.34 0.87
N ALA A 137 -9.13 -14.40 0.06
CA ALA A 137 -10.16 -14.65 -0.94
C ALA A 137 -9.70 -15.59 -2.08
N ASP A 138 -8.40 -15.79 -2.24
CA ASP A 138 -7.77 -16.73 -3.18
C ASP A 138 -7.23 -17.98 -2.47
N ASP A 139 -7.82 -18.32 -1.31
CA ASP A 139 -7.54 -19.51 -0.51
C ASP A 139 -6.07 -19.64 -0.07
N ARG A 140 -5.36 -18.52 0.13
CA ARG A 140 -4.00 -18.50 0.69
C ARG A 140 -4.05 -18.38 2.20
N ASP A 141 -3.60 -19.41 2.90
CA ASP A 141 -3.52 -19.47 4.36
C ASP A 141 -2.14 -19.12 4.92
N GLU A 142 -1.15 -18.91 4.06
CA GLU A 142 0.16 -18.39 4.42
C GLU A 142 0.53 -17.22 3.50
N VAL A 143 0.71 -16.04 4.09
CA VAL A 143 0.96 -14.80 3.35
C VAL A 143 2.02 -13.97 4.07
N THR A 144 3.03 -13.53 3.34
CA THR A 144 4.00 -12.56 3.86
C THR A 144 3.48 -11.14 3.61
N LEU A 145 3.01 -10.51 4.68
CA LEU A 145 2.60 -9.12 4.67
C LEU A 145 3.83 -8.22 4.73
N VAL A 146 3.92 -7.20 3.86
CA VAL A 146 5.07 -6.27 3.87
C VAL A 146 4.63 -4.82 3.92
N ALA A 147 4.76 -4.21 5.10
CA ALA A 147 4.45 -2.80 5.31
C ALA A 147 5.69 -1.95 5.00
N TYR A 148 5.68 -1.27 3.86
CA TYR A 148 6.69 -0.28 3.48
C TYR A 148 6.24 1.14 3.84
N GLY A 149 7.14 1.91 4.46
CA GLY A 149 6.98 3.34 4.68
C GLY A 149 8.15 4.10 4.05
N ASP A 150 7.84 5.19 3.35
CA ASP A 150 8.85 6.06 2.75
C ASP A 150 9.77 6.69 3.81
N GLY A 151 11.06 6.80 3.50
CA GLY A 151 12.09 7.36 4.38
C GLY A 151 13.30 6.49 4.80
N ALA A 152 13.50 5.20 4.53
CA ALA A 152 12.68 4.15 3.94
C ALA A 152 12.88 2.85 4.77
N SER A 153 11.78 2.28 5.25
CA SER A 153 11.81 1.07 6.07
C SER A 153 10.65 0.16 5.69
N ALA A 154 10.87 -1.14 5.78
CA ALA A 154 9.82 -2.13 5.65
C ALA A 154 9.85 -3.12 6.79
N VAL A 155 8.65 -3.53 7.21
CA VAL A 155 8.43 -4.64 8.12
C VAL A 155 7.74 -5.75 7.35
N ALA A 156 8.36 -6.93 7.32
CA ALA A 156 7.74 -8.14 6.81
C ALA A 156 7.20 -8.96 7.99
N GLY A 157 6.01 -9.54 7.82
CA GLY A 157 5.42 -10.46 8.79
C GLY A 157 4.84 -11.65 8.07
N ARG A 158 5.25 -12.86 8.46
CA ARG A 158 4.64 -14.10 7.97
C ARG A 158 3.36 -14.36 8.75
N VAL A 159 2.25 -14.35 8.03
CA VAL A 159 0.91 -14.54 8.59
C VAL A 159 0.40 -15.92 8.19
N THR A 160 -0.05 -16.70 9.16
CA THR A 160 -0.66 -18.02 8.95
C THR A 160 -2.11 -18.03 9.41
N GLY A 161 -2.93 -18.84 8.73
CA GLY A 161 -4.37 -18.92 8.95
C GLY A 161 -5.16 -17.90 8.12
N THR A 162 -6.48 -18.02 8.18
CA THR A 162 -7.41 -17.17 7.43
C THR A 162 -8.59 -16.74 8.29
N LEU A 163 -9.28 -15.71 7.82
CA LEU A 163 -10.60 -15.32 8.31
C LEU A 163 -11.57 -15.31 7.13
N ASP A 164 -12.79 -15.74 7.36
CA ASP A 164 -13.90 -15.48 6.44
C ASP A 164 -14.22 -13.98 6.48
N ALA A 165 -13.59 -13.23 5.59
CA ALA A 165 -13.76 -11.79 5.47
C ALA A 165 -14.27 -11.44 4.07
N THR A 166 -15.56 -11.12 3.98
CA THR A 166 -16.13 -10.49 2.78
C THR A 166 -15.92 -8.98 2.86
N TRP A 167 -15.47 -8.39 1.77
CA TRP A 167 -15.16 -6.96 1.67
C TRP A 167 -15.77 -6.35 0.41
N ASP A 168 -16.88 -6.94 -0.04
CA ASP A 168 -17.73 -6.42 -1.10
C ASP A 168 -18.13 -4.98 -0.80
N ARG A 169 -18.07 -4.16 -1.84
CA ARG A 169 -18.35 -2.72 -1.75
C ARG A 169 -19.25 -2.29 -2.88
N GLU A 170 -20.18 -1.40 -2.54
CA GLU A 170 -20.92 -0.64 -3.54
C GLU A 170 -19.98 0.41 -4.14
N THR A 171 -19.89 0.45 -5.46
CA THR A 171 -19.11 1.44 -6.20
C THR A 171 -20.05 2.34 -7.01
N ALA A 172 -19.64 3.59 -7.18
CA ALA A 172 -20.31 4.54 -8.05
C ALA A 172 -19.27 5.32 -8.84
N ASP A 173 -19.41 5.32 -10.16
CA ASP A 173 -18.57 6.13 -11.03
C ASP A 173 -18.87 7.61 -10.82
N VAL A 174 -17.81 8.41 -10.69
CA VAL A 174 -17.91 9.88 -10.61
C VAL A 174 -17.21 10.50 -11.80
N SER A 175 -17.79 11.58 -12.33
CA SER A 175 -17.11 12.36 -13.36
C SER A 175 -15.84 13.02 -12.80
N TYR A 176 -14.84 13.27 -13.64
CA TYR A 176 -13.64 13.99 -13.24
C TYR A 176 -13.95 15.36 -12.59
N ALA A 177 -14.95 16.09 -13.10
CA ALA A 177 -15.37 17.37 -12.53
C ALA A 177 -15.93 17.21 -11.11
N GLU A 178 -16.66 16.12 -10.83
CA GLU A 178 -17.14 15.82 -9.48
C GLU A 178 -15.99 15.40 -8.55
N TYR A 179 -15.08 14.57 -9.03
CA TYR A 179 -13.84 14.21 -8.34
C TYR A 179 -13.04 15.47 -7.93
N ALA A 180 -12.76 16.36 -8.88
CA ALA A 180 -11.99 17.58 -8.65
C ALA A 180 -12.66 18.52 -7.63
N ARG A 181 -14.00 18.60 -7.64
CA ARG A 181 -14.75 19.32 -6.60
C ARG A 181 -14.63 18.65 -5.23
N LYS A 182 -14.82 17.33 -5.14
CA LYS A 182 -14.72 16.57 -3.88
C LYS A 182 -13.31 16.65 -3.27
N ARG A 183 -12.28 16.72 -4.10
CA ARG A 183 -10.88 16.89 -3.69
C ARG A 183 -10.50 18.34 -3.37
N GLY A 184 -11.38 19.31 -3.64
CA GLY A 184 -11.12 20.72 -3.40
C GLY A 184 -10.19 21.38 -4.42
N HIS A 185 -9.93 20.73 -5.56
CA HIS A 185 -9.09 21.29 -6.63
C HIS A 185 -9.79 22.44 -7.38
N VAL A 186 -11.12 22.42 -7.44
CA VAL A 186 -11.90 23.53 -8.00
C VAL A 186 -12.34 24.45 -6.87
N VAL A 187 -11.57 25.52 -6.63
CA VAL A 187 -12.08 26.69 -5.91
C VAL A 187 -12.95 27.43 -6.91
N ALA A 188 -14.21 27.70 -6.58
CA ALA A 188 -15.03 28.58 -7.40
C ALA A 188 -14.33 29.96 -7.45
N THR A 189 -13.56 30.22 -8.49
CA THR A 189 -13.22 31.58 -8.88
C THR A 189 -14.53 32.19 -9.34
N GLY A 190 -15.20 32.87 -8.40
CA GLY A 190 -16.24 33.83 -8.73
C GLY A 190 -15.67 34.77 -9.78
N GLY A 191 -16.22 34.70 -10.98
CA GLY A 191 -16.15 35.82 -11.89
C GLY A 191 -16.99 36.92 -11.26
N ASP A 192 -16.32 37.97 -10.78
CA ASP A 192 -16.96 39.27 -10.66
C ASP A 192 -16.67 40.02 -11.96
N ASP A 193 -17.76 40.39 -12.61
CA ASP A 193 -17.87 41.34 -13.73
C ASP A 193 -17.29 42.73 -13.38
#